data_AF-A0A344WI57-F1
#
_entry.id   AF-A0A344WI57-F1
#
_cell.length_a   1.000
_cell.length_b   1.000
_cell.length_c   1.000
_cell.angle_alpha   90.00
_cell.angle_beta   90.00
_cell.angle_gamma   90.00
#
_symmetry.space_group_name_H-M   'P 1'
#
loop_
_entity.id
_entity.type
_entity.pdbx_description
1 polymer ?
#
loop_
_entity_poly.entity_id
_entity_poly.type
_entity_poly.pdbx_seq_one_letter_code
_entity_poly.pdbx_strand_id
1 'polypeptide(L)'
;MQVLTRAPVLWALFVMMILSGAAFQVFGLAVGGAYLDMVSDPAEVRALFAALTPEQKTAHFWVTVLNDTVFPLSFGLLFAGMALRFFGRWGKLAALPGFAVLIFDLTENTVQALALAGVADALDTKAWITPLKFGLFWLAAAIAIIAALIGVFRLVTGRKG
;
A
#
# COMPACT_ATOMS: atom_id res chain seq x y z
N MET A 1 -10.35 4.93 16.43
CA MET A 1 -8.93 4.53 16.69
C MET A 1 -8.80 3.29 17.57
N GLN A 2 -9.63 3.06 18.59
CA GLN A 2 -9.54 1.86 19.45
C GLN A 2 -9.73 0.51 18.71
N VAL A 3 -10.46 0.49 17.58
CA VAL A 3 -10.66 -0.73 16.78
C VAL A 3 -9.37 -1.16 16.10
N LEU A 4 -8.64 -0.21 15.50
CA LEU A 4 -7.43 -0.48 14.72
C LEU A 4 -6.27 -1.02 15.57
N THR A 5 -6.29 -0.76 16.88
CA THR A 5 -5.29 -1.27 17.82
C THR A 5 -5.61 -2.69 18.33
N ARG A 6 -6.74 -3.31 17.97
CA ARG A 6 -7.11 -4.65 18.46
C ARG A 6 -6.26 -5.72 17.77
N ALA A 7 -5.74 -6.69 18.54
CA ALA A 7 -4.89 -7.74 17.99
C ALA A 7 -5.55 -8.55 16.85
N PRO A 8 -6.83 -8.96 16.92
CA PRO A 8 -7.48 -9.64 15.81
C PRO A 8 -7.54 -8.80 14.52
N VAL A 9 -7.72 -7.47 14.66
CA VAL A 9 -7.73 -6.55 13.51
C VAL A 9 -6.35 -6.44 12.89
N LEU A 10 -5.30 -6.31 13.70
CA LEU A 10 -3.91 -6.27 13.21
C LEU A 10 -3.52 -7.59 12.51
N TRP A 11 -3.92 -8.74 13.06
CA TRP A 11 -3.68 -10.03 12.41
C TRP A 11 -4.45 -10.17 11.10
N ALA A 12 -5.72 -9.77 11.06
CA ALA A 12 -6.50 -9.79 9.83
C ALA A 12 -5.85 -8.90 8.75
N LEU A 13 -5.42 -7.68 9.09
CA LEU A 13 -4.73 -6.78 8.18
C LEU A 13 -3.39 -7.36 7.71
N PHE A 14 -2.63 -7.99 8.61
CA PHE A 14 -1.38 -8.67 8.25
C PHE A 14 -1.60 -9.82 7.27
N VAL A 15 -2.58 -10.69 7.55
CA VAL A 15 -2.92 -11.80 6.64
C VAL A 15 -3.39 -11.26 5.29
N MET A 16 -4.25 -10.25 5.27
CA MET A 16 -4.72 -9.62 4.03
C MET A 16 -3.57 -8.99 3.24
N MET A 17 -2.62 -8.33 3.90
CA MET A 17 -1.43 -7.78 3.25
C MET A 17 -0.62 -8.89 2.57
N ILE A 18 -0.39 -10.03 3.24
CA ILE A 18 0.33 -11.17 2.66
C ILE A 18 -0.43 -11.77 1.47
N LEU A 19 -1.75 -11.96 1.60
CA LEU A 19 -2.58 -12.53 0.54
C LEU A 19 -2.63 -11.61 -0.70
N SER A 20 -2.80 -10.30 -0.51
CA SER A 20 -2.76 -9.32 -1.60
C SER A 20 -1.37 -9.22 -2.24
N GLY A 21 -0.31 -9.30 -1.44
CA GLY A 21 1.07 -9.38 -1.95
C GLY A 21 1.29 -10.61 -2.83
N ALA A 22 0.78 -11.77 -2.42
CA ALA A 22 0.84 -13.00 -3.21
C ALA A 22 -0.01 -12.91 -4.49
N ALA A 23 -1.17 -12.24 -4.45
CA ALA A 23 -2.03 -12.06 -5.62
C ALA A 23 -1.31 -11.31 -6.77
N PHE A 24 -0.45 -10.34 -6.46
CA PHE A 24 0.39 -9.68 -7.47
C PHE A 24 1.32 -10.66 -8.21
N GLN A 25 1.81 -11.70 -7.53
CA GLN A 25 2.66 -12.71 -8.18
C GLN A 25 1.85 -13.60 -9.14
N VAL A 26 0.59 -13.87 -8.80
CA VAL A 26 -0.31 -14.70 -9.62
C VAL A 26 -0.74 -13.96 -10.88
N PHE A 27 -1.05 -12.66 -10.79
CA PHE A 27 -1.60 -11.88 -11.91
C PHE A 27 -0.53 -11.21 -12.78
N GLY A 28 0.77 -11.31 -12.44
CA GLY A 28 1.85 -10.62 -13.14
C GLY A 28 1.84 -10.85 -14.66
N LEU A 29 1.65 -12.09 -15.12
CA LEU A 29 1.59 -12.40 -16.55
C LEU A 29 0.33 -11.83 -17.23
N ALA A 30 -0.80 -11.81 -16.52
CA ALA A 30 -2.06 -11.31 -17.05
C ALA A 30 -2.03 -9.79 -17.30
N VAL A 31 -1.20 -9.06 -16.55
CA VAL A 31 -1.05 -7.60 -16.68
C VAL A 31 0.08 -7.18 -17.62
N GLY A 32 0.78 -8.12 -18.27
CA GLY A 32 1.90 -7.84 -19.18
C GLY A 32 3.30 -7.98 -18.58
N GLY A 33 3.43 -8.59 -17.40
CA GLY A 33 4.71 -8.88 -16.73
C GLY A 33 5.23 -7.76 -15.83
N ALA A 34 4.84 -6.52 -16.08
CA ALA A 34 5.19 -5.37 -15.26
C ALA A 34 3.93 -4.58 -14.87
N TYR A 35 3.86 -4.21 -13.59
CA TYR A 35 2.77 -3.38 -13.08
C TYR A 35 3.08 -1.89 -13.26
N LEU A 36 2.06 -1.11 -13.66
CA LEU A 36 2.22 0.34 -13.83
C LEU A 36 2.49 1.04 -12.49
N ASP A 37 2.03 0.49 -11.37
CA ASP A 37 2.20 1.03 -10.01
C ASP A 37 3.65 1.00 -9.51
N MET A 38 4.53 0.24 -10.19
CA MET A 38 5.96 0.11 -9.90
C MET A 38 6.85 1.10 -10.69
N VAL A 39 6.27 1.84 -11.63
CA VAL A 39 7.00 2.76 -12.52
C VAL A 39 6.56 4.19 -12.23
N SER A 40 7.54 5.08 -12.02
CA SER A 40 7.30 6.50 -11.74
C SER A 40 7.72 7.45 -12.87
N ASP A 41 8.72 7.06 -13.67
CA ASP A 41 9.19 7.91 -14.76
C ASP A 41 8.11 8.06 -15.84
N PRO A 42 7.72 9.29 -16.22
CA PRO A 42 6.66 9.49 -17.21
C PRO A 42 6.93 8.78 -18.54
N ALA A 43 8.16 8.83 -19.07
CA ALA A 43 8.44 8.19 -20.35
C ALA A 43 8.32 6.67 -20.26
N GLU A 44 8.80 6.07 -19.17
CA GLU A 44 8.65 4.63 -18.92
C GLU A 44 7.19 4.22 -18.71
N VAL A 45 6.42 4.99 -17.92
CA VAL A 45 4.98 4.75 -17.72
C VAL A 45 4.24 4.76 -19.05
N ARG A 46 4.51 5.75 -19.91
CA ARG A 46 3.88 5.88 -21.23
C ARG A 46 4.25 4.72 -22.15
N ALA A 47 5.53 4.34 -22.17
CA ALA A 47 6.02 3.22 -22.96
C ALA A 47 5.37 1.90 -22.53
N LEU A 48 5.33 1.64 -21.21
CA LEU A 48 4.69 0.45 -20.65
C LEU A 48 3.19 0.44 -20.98
N PHE A 49 2.48 1.53 -20.76
CA PHE A 49 1.04 1.64 -21.03
C PHE A 49 0.70 1.43 -22.51
N ALA A 50 1.55 1.93 -23.43
CA ALA A 50 1.37 1.76 -24.87
C ALA A 50 1.64 0.31 -25.33
N ALA A 51 2.53 -0.42 -24.63
CA ALA A 51 2.86 -1.81 -24.94
C ALA A 51 1.77 -2.81 -24.52
N LEU A 52 0.85 -2.44 -23.62
CA LEU A 52 -0.21 -3.32 -23.16
C LEU A 52 -1.25 -3.60 -24.26
N THR A 53 -1.58 -4.88 -24.45
CA THR A 53 -2.72 -5.28 -25.28
C THR A 53 -4.05 -4.86 -24.63
N PRO A 54 -5.16 -4.80 -25.37
CA PRO A 54 -6.49 -4.51 -24.79
C PRO A 54 -6.88 -5.45 -23.64
N GLU A 55 -6.56 -6.73 -23.76
CA GLU A 55 -6.82 -7.75 -22.73
C GLU A 55 -5.96 -7.50 -21.49
N GLN A 56 -4.68 -7.18 -21.69
CA GLN A 56 -3.79 -6.83 -20.59
C GLN A 56 -4.25 -5.55 -19.87
N LYS A 57 -4.69 -4.52 -20.59
CA LYS A 57 -5.26 -3.31 -19.98
C LYS A 57 -6.50 -3.62 -19.14
N THR A 58 -7.36 -4.51 -19.63
CA THR A 58 -8.55 -4.95 -18.88
C THR A 58 -8.16 -5.71 -17.61
N ALA A 59 -7.20 -6.63 -17.69
CA ALA A 59 -6.69 -7.34 -16.53
C ALA A 59 -6.03 -6.37 -15.53
N HIS A 60 -5.20 -5.45 -16.02
CA HIS A 60 -4.52 -4.44 -15.23
C HIS A 60 -5.53 -3.55 -14.49
N PHE A 61 -6.61 -3.14 -15.17
CA PHE A 61 -7.68 -2.35 -14.56
C PHE A 61 -8.29 -3.09 -13.35
N TRP A 62 -8.64 -4.37 -13.52
CA TRP A 62 -9.25 -5.13 -12.43
C TRP A 62 -8.28 -5.42 -11.28
N VAL A 63 -7.00 -5.67 -11.58
CA VAL A 63 -5.99 -5.79 -10.53
C VAL A 63 -5.88 -4.46 -9.77
N THR A 64 -5.86 -3.33 -10.46
CA THR A 64 -5.79 -2.01 -9.83
C THR A 64 -7.01 -1.66 -9.00
N VAL A 65 -8.22 -1.95 -9.49
CA VAL A 65 -9.44 -1.67 -8.73
C VAL A 65 -9.57 -2.57 -7.51
N LEU A 66 -9.17 -3.84 -7.61
CA LEU A 66 -9.37 -4.82 -6.56
C LEU A 66 -8.15 -4.97 -5.65
N ASN A 67 -7.03 -5.45 -6.19
CA ASN A 67 -5.85 -5.78 -5.39
C ASN A 67 -5.12 -4.51 -4.93
N ASP A 68 -4.94 -3.52 -5.81
CA ASP A 68 -4.28 -2.25 -5.44
C ASP A 68 -5.17 -1.42 -4.50
N THR A 69 -6.46 -1.73 -4.36
CA THR A 69 -7.27 -1.14 -3.28
C THR A 69 -7.03 -1.86 -1.95
N VAL A 70 -7.08 -3.19 -1.95
CA VAL A 70 -6.97 -4.00 -0.72
C VAL A 70 -5.57 -3.93 -0.12
N PHE A 71 -4.52 -3.88 -0.94
CA PHE A 71 -3.14 -3.92 -0.47
C PHE A 71 -2.77 -2.72 0.42
N PRO A 72 -2.91 -1.44 -0.01
CA PRO A 72 -2.64 -0.28 0.83
C PRO A 72 -3.60 -0.15 2.00
N LEU A 73 -4.87 -0.58 1.86
CA LEU A 73 -5.78 -0.68 3.01
C LEU A 73 -5.21 -1.62 4.06
N SER A 74 -4.65 -2.75 3.63
CA SER A 74 -4.09 -3.75 4.54
C SER A 74 -2.82 -3.23 5.20
N PHE A 75 -1.78 -2.86 4.44
CA PHE A 75 -0.50 -2.46 5.02
C PHE A 75 -0.57 -1.09 5.71
N GLY A 76 -1.28 -0.11 5.13
CA GLY A 76 -1.34 1.25 5.66
C GLY A 76 -2.04 1.29 7.01
N LEU A 77 -3.19 0.60 7.11
CA LEU A 77 -3.90 0.45 8.39
C LEU A 77 -3.12 -0.42 9.37
N LEU A 78 -2.45 -1.49 8.93
CA LEU A 78 -1.60 -2.30 9.81
C LEU A 78 -0.49 -1.45 10.44
N PHE A 79 0.26 -0.69 9.64
CA PHE A 79 1.37 0.12 10.11
C PHE A 79 0.90 1.22 11.06
N ALA A 80 -0.18 1.93 10.68
CA ALA A 80 -0.81 2.91 11.56
C ALA A 80 -1.31 2.27 12.87
N GLY A 81 -1.94 1.10 12.79
CA GLY A 81 -2.45 0.36 13.96
C GLY A 81 -1.36 -0.09 14.92
N MET A 82 -0.23 -0.58 14.39
CA MET A 82 0.96 -0.92 15.17
C MET A 82 1.53 0.30 15.88
N ALA A 83 1.65 1.43 15.17
CA ALA A 83 2.10 2.69 15.75
C ALA A 83 1.18 3.14 16.90
N LEU A 84 -0.13 3.16 16.68
CA LEU A 84 -1.13 3.53 17.67
C LEU A 84 -1.13 2.61 18.90
N ARG A 85 -0.86 1.31 18.70
CA ARG A 85 -0.89 0.32 19.78
C ARG A 85 0.33 0.42 20.70
N PHE A 86 1.52 0.71 20.17
CA PHE A 86 2.77 0.51 20.92
C PHE A 86 3.52 1.80 21.30
N PHE A 87 3.32 2.92 20.61
CA PHE A 87 4.05 4.18 20.88
C PHE A 87 3.43 5.08 21.96
N GLY A 88 2.33 4.66 22.60
CA GLY A 88 1.68 5.44 23.68
C GLY A 88 1.28 6.84 23.21
N ARG A 89 1.71 7.89 23.92
CA ARG A 89 1.40 9.30 23.58
C ARG A 89 1.83 9.73 22.17
N TRP A 90 2.87 9.10 21.62
CA TRP A 90 3.39 9.41 20.28
C TRP A 90 2.70 8.61 19.17
N GLY A 91 1.82 7.66 19.51
CA GLY A 91 1.20 6.76 18.54
C GLY A 91 0.44 7.49 17.44
N LYS A 92 -0.27 8.58 17.75
CA LYS A 92 -1.01 9.35 16.73
C LYS A 92 -0.10 9.97 15.69
N LEU A 93 1.02 10.54 16.12
CA LEU A 93 2.02 11.15 15.23
C LEU A 93 2.72 10.07 14.39
N ALA A 94 3.14 8.99 15.05
CA ALA A 94 3.81 7.85 14.41
C ALA A 94 2.90 7.11 13.40
N ALA A 95 1.58 7.21 13.53
CA ALA A 95 0.62 6.61 12.60
C ALA A 95 0.40 7.42 11.31
N LEU A 96 0.79 8.71 11.28
CA LEU A 96 0.54 9.58 10.13
C LEU A 96 1.13 9.04 8.82
N PRO A 97 2.38 8.53 8.78
CA PRO A 97 2.92 7.97 7.54
C PRO A 97 2.09 6.80 7.00
N GLY A 98 1.55 5.94 7.87
CA GLY A 98 0.71 4.80 7.50
C GLY A 98 -0.64 5.20 6.89
N PHE A 99 -1.26 6.28 7.40
CA PHE A 99 -2.46 6.84 6.78
C PHE A 99 -2.14 7.61 5.49
N ALA A 100 -1.03 8.36 5.48
CA ALA A 100 -0.63 9.14 4.32
C ALA A 100 -0.31 8.24 3.12
N VAL A 101 0.47 7.17 3.31
CA VAL A 101 0.76 6.21 2.23
C VAL A 101 -0.52 5.61 1.67
N LEU A 102 -1.47 5.20 2.52
CA LEU A 102 -2.76 4.67 2.09
C LEU A 102 -3.49 5.65 1.15
N ILE A 103 -3.53 6.93 1.51
CA ILE A 103 -4.20 7.96 0.70
C ILE A 103 -3.50 8.15 -0.65
N PHE A 104 -2.17 8.27 -0.65
CA PHE A 104 -1.42 8.48 -1.89
C PHE A 104 -1.47 7.25 -2.81
N ASP A 105 -1.40 6.05 -2.24
CA ASP A 105 -1.50 4.80 -3.00
C ASP A 105 -2.88 4.70 -3.67
N LEU A 106 -3.98 4.88 -2.92
CA LEU A 106 -5.34 4.89 -3.50
C LEU A 106 -5.56 6.01 -4.53
N THR A 107 -4.92 7.16 -4.35
CA THR A 107 -4.97 8.26 -5.32
C THR A 107 -4.28 7.86 -6.62
N GLU A 108 -3.10 7.23 -6.53
CA GLU A 108 -2.40 6.70 -7.70
C GLU A 108 -3.22 5.63 -8.42
N ASN A 109 -3.80 4.70 -7.66
CA ASN A 109 -4.60 3.60 -8.22
C ASN A 109 -5.84 4.13 -8.92
N THR A 110 -6.42 5.23 -8.42
CA THR A 110 -7.52 5.95 -9.09
C THR A 110 -7.07 6.56 -10.41
N VAL A 111 -5.94 7.27 -10.43
CA VAL A 111 -5.36 7.84 -11.67
C VAL A 111 -5.10 6.74 -12.70
N GLN A 112 -4.52 5.63 -12.26
CA GLN A 112 -4.18 4.49 -13.09
C GLN A 112 -5.44 3.78 -13.63
N ALA A 113 -6.45 3.57 -12.79
CA ALA A 113 -7.71 2.95 -13.20
C ALA A 113 -8.47 3.82 -14.23
N LEU A 114 -8.49 5.15 -14.04
CA LEU A 114 -9.11 6.06 -15.00
C LEU A 114 -8.42 6.03 -16.37
N ALA A 115 -7.09 5.93 -16.38
CA ALA A 115 -6.31 5.83 -17.62
C ALA A 115 -6.54 4.49 -18.32
N LEU A 116 -6.53 3.38 -17.57
CA LEU A 116 -6.78 2.03 -18.10
C LEU A 116 -8.22 1.88 -18.64
N ALA A 117 -9.19 2.55 -18.04
CA ALA A 117 -10.57 2.61 -18.51
C ALA A 117 -10.78 3.56 -19.71
N GLY A 118 -9.75 4.32 -20.12
CA GLY A 118 -9.84 5.32 -21.18
C GLY A 118 -10.72 6.54 -20.84
N VAL A 119 -10.98 6.78 -19.55
CA VAL A 119 -11.87 7.85 -19.08
C VAL A 119 -11.12 9.17 -18.91
N ALA A 120 -9.95 9.13 -18.30
CA ALA A 120 -9.10 10.29 -18.08
C ALA A 120 -7.64 9.87 -18.03
N ASP A 121 -6.75 10.71 -18.55
CA ASP A 121 -5.32 10.45 -18.58
C ASP A 121 -4.57 11.47 -17.73
N ALA A 122 -4.13 11.02 -16.56
CA ALA A 122 -3.28 11.80 -15.67
C ALA A 122 -2.03 10.99 -15.26
N LEU A 123 -1.57 10.06 -16.11
CA LEU A 123 -0.47 9.14 -15.79
C LEU A 123 0.84 9.86 -15.44
N ASP A 124 1.07 11.06 -15.97
CA ASP A 124 2.28 11.84 -15.68
C ASP A 124 2.34 12.31 -14.20
N THR A 125 1.21 12.28 -13.47
CA THR A 125 1.20 12.55 -12.02
C THR A 125 1.97 11.52 -11.21
N LYS A 126 2.21 10.33 -11.77
CA LYS A 126 3.02 9.27 -11.15
C LYS A 126 4.48 9.72 -10.90
N ALA A 127 4.98 10.70 -11.64
CA ALA A 127 6.31 11.29 -11.42
C ALA A 127 6.55 11.76 -9.98
N TRP A 128 5.49 12.19 -9.30
CA TRP A 128 5.58 12.67 -7.92
C TRP A 128 4.75 11.83 -6.93
N ILE A 129 3.61 11.27 -7.35
CA ILE A 129 2.79 10.40 -6.47
C ILE A 129 3.54 9.11 -6.12
N THR A 130 4.13 8.44 -7.13
CA THR A 130 4.76 7.12 -6.95
C THR A 130 5.98 7.19 -6.02
N PRO A 131 6.95 8.12 -6.19
CA PRO A 131 8.06 8.25 -5.23
C PRO A 131 7.58 8.63 -3.82
N LEU A 132 6.56 9.48 -3.72
CA LEU A 132 6.02 9.91 -2.44
C LEU A 132 5.35 8.75 -1.68
N LYS A 133 4.50 7.95 -2.34
CA LYS A 133 3.91 6.77 -1.69
C LYS A 133 4.98 5.78 -1.24
N PHE A 134 6.03 5.53 -2.03
CA PHE A 134 7.09 4.61 -1.65
C PHE A 134 7.91 5.14 -0.47
N GLY A 135 8.24 6.44 -0.45
CA GLY A 135 8.89 7.07 0.71
C GLY A 135 8.05 6.94 1.99
N LEU A 136 6.75 7.19 1.89
CA LEU A 136 5.81 7.03 3.01
C LEU A 136 5.66 5.57 3.43
N PHE A 137 5.62 4.63 2.47
CA PHE A 137 5.57 3.19 2.73
C PHE A 137 6.75 2.75 3.59
N TRP A 138 7.97 3.06 3.17
CA TRP A 138 9.18 2.65 3.90
C TRP A 138 9.28 3.30 5.28
N LEU A 139 8.90 4.57 5.39
CA LEU A 139 8.83 5.26 6.68
C LEU A 139 7.81 4.60 7.62
N ALA A 140 6.60 4.32 7.13
CA ALA A 140 5.56 3.66 7.90
C ALA A 140 5.96 2.22 8.31
N ALA A 141 6.59 1.47 7.42
CA ALA A 141 7.11 0.14 7.67
C ALA A 141 8.18 0.15 8.77
N ALA A 142 9.13 1.09 8.71
CA ALA A 142 10.17 1.23 9.74
C ALA A 142 9.56 1.52 11.13
N ILE A 143 8.58 2.42 11.19
CA ILE A 143 7.84 2.71 12.43
C ILE A 143 7.10 1.47 12.94
N ALA A 144 6.43 0.73 12.04
CA ALA A 144 5.71 -0.48 12.40
C ALA A 144 6.63 -1.58 12.95
N ILE A 145 7.83 -1.74 12.38
CA ILE A 145 8.86 -2.65 12.88
C ILE A 145 9.29 -2.25 14.30
N ILE A 146 9.55 -0.97 14.55
CA ILE A 146 9.90 -0.47 15.89
C ILE A 146 8.74 -0.73 16.87
N ALA A 147 7.49 -0.48 16.47
CA ALA A 147 6.31 -0.82 17.26
C ALA A 147 6.24 -2.32 17.60
N ALA A 148 6.53 -3.20 16.63
CA ALA A 148 6.56 -4.64 16.84
C ALA A 148 7.64 -5.03 17.86
N LEU A 149 8.85 -4.48 17.74
CA LEU A 149 9.95 -4.73 18.68
C LEU A 149 9.61 -4.27 20.11
N ILE A 150 8.95 -3.11 20.25
CA ILE A 150 8.42 -2.64 21.55
C ILE A 150 7.41 -3.65 22.10
N GLY A 151 6.50 -4.16 21.25
CA GLY A 151 5.50 -5.17 21.62
C GLY A 151 6.14 -6.46 22.13
N VAL A 152 7.13 -6.99 21.39
CA VAL A 152 7.89 -8.19 21.78
C VAL A 152 8.65 -7.96 23.09
N PHE A 153 9.33 -6.83 23.24
CA PHE A 153 10.07 -6.50 24.46
C PHE A 153 9.14 -6.46 25.69
N ARG A 154 7.95 -5.85 25.57
CA ARG A 154 6.95 -5.82 26.66
C ARG A 154 6.41 -7.20 27.00
N LEU A 155 6.20 -8.04 25.98
CA LEU A 155 5.76 -9.42 26.18
C LEU A 155 6.81 -10.22 26.97
N VAL A 156 8.09 -10.12 26.59
CA VAL A 156 9.20 -10.84 27.24
C VAL A 156 9.49 -10.32 28.65
N THR A 157 9.40 -9.01 28.88
CA THR A 157 9.73 -8.39 30.18
C THR A 157 8.57 -8.30 31.16
N GLY A 158 7.35 -8.66 30.75
CA GLY A 158 6.14 -8.52 31.56
C GLY A 158 5.77 -7.06 31.90
N ARG A 159 6.45 -6.07 31.31
CA ARG A 159 6.18 -4.65 31.55
C ARG A 159 4.87 -4.24 30.89
N LYS A 160 3.87 -3.90 31.71
CA LYS A 160 2.66 -3.22 31.27
C LYS A 160 2.98 -1.74 31.08
N GLY A 161 2.74 -1.22 29.88
CA GLY A 161 2.86 0.20 29.55
C GLY A 161 1.56 0.95 29.78
#